data_AF-A0A350PAP7-F1
#
_entry.id   AF-A0A350PAP7-F1
#
_cell.length_a   1.000
_cell.length_b   1.000
_cell.length_c   1.000
_cell.angle_alpha   90.00
_cell.angle_beta   90.00
_cell.angle_gamma   90.00
#
_symmetry.space_group_name_H-M   'P 1'
#
loop_
_entity.id
_entity.type
_entity.pdbx_description
1 polymer ?
#
loop_
_entity_poly.entity_id
_entity_poly.type
_entity_poly.pdbx_seq_one_letter_code
_entity_poly.pdbx_strand_id
1 'polypeptide(L)' 'MKVIIEKYLKYLAVEKNASPHTITSYRNDLNSFLTFCADQEQQENDLVTVQSVTRLTIRLWLGDLSDKG' A
#
# COMPACT_ATOMS: atom_id res chain seq x y z
N MET A 1 -6.75 5.39 4.06
CA MET A 1 -5.34 4.92 4.01
C MET A 1 -4.37 5.90 3.34
N LYS A 2 -4.77 6.60 2.27
CA LYS A 2 -3.93 7.52 1.46
C LYS A 2 -3.05 8.49 2.27
N VAL A 3 -3.63 9.18 3.26
CA VAL A 3 -2.89 10.14 4.12
C VAL A 3 -1.74 9.47 4.88
N ILE A 4 -1.92 8.22 5.32
CA ILE A 4 -0.88 7.47 6.05
C ILE A 4 0.25 7.06 5.10
N ILE A 5 -0.10 6.64 3.88
CA ILE A 5 0.88 6.31 2.82
C ILE A 5 1.77 7.53 2.55
N GLU A 6 1.19 8.70 2.29
CA GLU A 6 1.98 9.91 2.00
C GLU A 6 2.84 10.34 3.19
N LYS A 7 2.34 10.21 4.43
CA LYS A 7 3.14 10.44 5.65
C LYS A 7 4.33 9.48 5.74
N TYR A 8 4.12 8.20 5.44
CA TYR A 8 5.18 7.19 5.46
C TYR A 8 6.22 7.40 4.36
N LEU A 9 5.79 7.74 3.14
CA LEU A 9 6.72 8.09 2.05
C LEU A 9 7.57 9.31 2.40
N LYS A 10 6.98 10.33 3.03
CA LYS A 10 7.72 11.49 3.54
C LYS A 10 8.74 11.09 4.62
N TYR A 11 8.36 10.21 5.54
CA TYR A 11 9.27 9.66 6.54
C TYR A 11 10.46 8.93 5.88
N LEU A 12 10.20 8.08 4.88
CA LEU A 12 11.27 7.40 4.15
C LEU A 12 12.22 8.39 3.45
N ALA A 13 11.67 9.44 2.84
CA ALA A 13 12.47 10.43 2.11
C ALA A 13 13.33 11.28 3.04
N VAL A 14 12.76 11.76 4.15
CA VAL A 14 13.42 12.73 5.05
C VAL A 14 14.24 12.03 6.13
N GLU A 15 13.62 11.12 6.88
CA GLU A 15 14.24 10.51 8.06
C GLU A 15 15.13 9.31 7.70
N LYS A 16 14.79 8.59 6.62
CA LYS A 16 15.56 7.42 6.18
C LYS A 16 16.45 7.70 4.98
N ASN A 17 16.42 8.92 4.44
CA ASN A 17 17.16 9.34 3.25
C ASN A 17 17.04 8.33 2.09
N ALA A 18 15.85 7.76 1.91
CA ALA A 18 15.59 6.77 0.88
C ALA A 18 15.68 7.42 -0.50
N SER A 19 16.26 6.70 -1.48
CA SER A 19 16.45 7.22 -2.83
C SER A 19 15.10 7.52 -3.52
N PRO A 20 15.07 8.44 -4.53
CA PRO A 20 13.85 8.69 -5.30
C PRO A 20 13.23 7.43 -5.93
N HIS A 21 14.07 6.49 -6.37
CA HIS A 21 13.63 5.20 -6.91
C HIS A 21 13.01 4.32 -5.82
N THR A 22 13.59 4.30 -4.62
CA THR A 22 13.00 3.60 -3.47
C THR A 22 11.65 4.19 -3.10
N ILE A 23 11.52 5.52 -3.01
CA ILE A 23 10.23 6.18 -2.74
C ILE A 23 9.19 5.84 -3.81
N THR A 24 9.59 5.84 -5.08
CA THR A 24 8.70 5.50 -6.18
C THR A 24 8.24 4.04 -6.10
N SER A 25 9.15 3.10 -5.84
CA SER A 25 8.79 1.68 -5.65
C SER A 25 7.80 1.51 -4.50
N TYR A 26 8.10 2.07 -3.33
CA TYR A 26 7.20 1.99 -2.16
C TYR A 26 5.84 2.62 -2.44
N ARG A 27 5.79 3.75 -3.14
CA ARG A 27 4.52 4.40 -3.53
C ARG A 27 3.70 3.46 -4.41
N ASN A 28 4.32 2.84 -5.41
CA ASN A 28 3.63 1.93 -6.33
C ASN A 28 3.08 0.72 -5.56
N ASP A 29 3.90 0.10 -4.72
CA ASP A 29 3.51 -1.09 -3.95
C ASP A 29 2.37 -0.76 -2.96
N LEU A 30 2.47 0.34 -2.22
CA LEU A 30 1.45 0.75 -1.25
C LEU A 30 0.13 1.18 -1.92
N ASN A 31 0.19 1.82 -3.08
CA ASN A 31 -1.03 2.17 -3.83
C ASN A 31 -1.67 0.95 -4.51
N SER A 32 -0.86 0.01 -5.00
CA SER A 32 -1.34 -1.28 -5.49
C SER A 32 -2.04 -2.06 -4.37
N PHE A 33 -1.42 -2.12 -3.18
CA PHE A 33 -2.02 -2.74 -2.00
C PHE A 33 -3.33 -2.07 -1.57
N LEU A 34 -3.39 -0.73 -1.56
CA LEU A 34 -4.62 0.02 -1.28
C LEU A 34 -5.74 -0.37 -2.25
N THR A 35 -5.44 -0.40 -3.54
CA THR A 35 -6.40 -0.78 -4.58
C THR A 35 -6.90 -2.21 -4.36
N PHE A 36 -5.98 -3.14 -4.09
CA PHE A 36 -6.35 -4.51 -3.76
C PHE A 36 -7.30 -4.58 -2.55
N CYS A 37 -7.04 -3.83 -1.48
CA CYS A 37 -7.92 -3.83 -0.31
C CYS A 37 -9.32 -3.28 -0.62
N ALA A 38 -9.39 -2.24 -1.46
CA ALA A 38 -10.65 -1.67 -1.89
C ALA A 38 -11.48 -2.68 -2.72
N ASP A 39 -10.83 -3.40 -3.63
CA ASP A 39 -11.45 -4.43 -4.45
C ASP A 39 -11.96 -5.60 -3.60
N GLN A 40 -11.19 -6.06 -2.62
CA GLN A 40 -11.60 -7.14 -1.71
C GLN A 40 -12.82 -6.77 -0.86
N GLU A 41 -12.91 -5.51 -0.41
CA GLU A 41 -14.02 -5.01 0.40
C GLU A 41 -15.16 -4.41 -0.45
N GLN A 42 -15.06 -4.46 -1.79
CA GLN A 42 -16.01 -3.89 -2.75
C GLN A 42 -16.37 -2.42 -2.45
N GLN A 43 -15.36 -1.62 -2.14
CA GLN A 43 -15.51 -0.22 -1.75
C GLN A 43 -14.52 0.68 -2.51
N GLU A 44 -14.66 1.99 -2.36
CA GLU A 44 -13.71 2.95 -2.90
C GLU A 44 -12.42 3.02 -2.09
N ASN A 45 -11.29 3.31 -2.76
CA ASN A 45 -9.98 3.48 -2.13
C ASN A 45 -9.96 4.46 -0.94
N ASP A 46 -10.83 5.47 -0.95
CA ASP A 46 -10.90 6.48 0.11
C ASP A 46 -11.56 5.96 1.40
N LEU A 47 -12.34 4.89 1.30
CA LEU A 47 -13.02 4.27 2.44
C LEU A 47 -12.14 3.24 3.15
N VAL A 48 -11.08 2.75 2.49
CA VAL A 48 -10.16 1.76 3.09
C VAL A 48 -9.41 2.36 4.28
N THR A 49 -9.54 1.70 5.43
CA THR A 49 -8.86 2.08 6.68
C THR A 49 -7.69 1.14 6.96
N VAL A 50 -6.66 1.62 7.66
CA VAL A 50 -5.53 0.73 8.03
C VAL A 50 -5.95 -0.30 9.07
N GLN A 51 -7.02 -0.02 9.82
CA GLN A 51 -7.57 -0.88 10.85
C GLN A 51 -8.31 -2.10 10.27
N SER A 52 -8.82 -2.03 9.04
CA SER A 52 -9.44 -3.20 8.38
C SER A 52 -8.42 -4.17 7.80
N VAL A 53 -7.15 -3.76 7.67
CA VAL A 53 -6.08 -4.60 7.15
C VAL A 53 -5.68 -5.68 8.15
N THR A 54 -5.86 -6.94 7.77
CA THR A 54 -5.44 -8.09 8.57
C THR A 54 -4.23 -8.80 7.95
N ARG A 55 -3.63 -9.73 8.70
CA ARG A 55 -2.60 -10.63 8.15
C ARG A 55 -3.10 -11.45 6.96
N LEU A 56 -4.40 -11.80 6.93
CA LEU A 56 -4.99 -12.51 5.81
C LEU A 56 -5.03 -11.63 4.56
N THR A 57 -5.43 -10.35 4.70
CA THR A 57 -5.44 -9.36 3.62
C THR A 57 -4.06 -9.25 2.96
N ILE A 58 -3.00 -9.17 3.76
CA ILE A 58 -1.61 -9.11 3.26
C ILE A 58 -1.25 -10.38 2.49
N ARG A 59 -1.60 -11.56 3.02
CA ARG A 59 -1.30 -12.84 2.34
C ARG A 59 -2.01 -12.96 1.01
N LEU A 60 -3.29 -12.58 0.95
CA LEU A 60 -4.06 -12.62 -0.30
C LEU A 60 -3.46 -11.68 -1.35
N TRP A 61 -3.03 -10.48 -0.95
CA TRP A 61 -2.36 -9.55 -1.86
C TRP A 61 -1.05 -10.10 -2.40
N LEU A 62 -0.22 -10.72 -1.56
CA LEU A 62 1.02 -11.35 -2.01
C LEU A 62 0.77 -12.52 -2.98
N GLY A 63 -0.33 -13.27 -2.81
CA GLY A 63 -0.78 -14.28 -3.76
C GLY A 63 -1.19 -13.65 -5.10
N ASP A 64 -2.05 -12.64 -5.08
CA ASP A 64 -2.48 -11.89 -6.26
C ASP A 64 -1.30 -11.25 -7.03
N LEU A 65 -0.30 -10.74 -6.30
CA LEU A 65 0.92 -10.18 -6.90
C LEU A 65 1.77 -11.26 -7.58
N SER A 66 1.84 -12.46 -7.00
CA SER A 66 2.57 -13.58 -7.58
C SER A 66 1.91 -14.14 -8.83
N ASP A 67 0.58 -14.10 -8.90
CA ASP A 67 -0.19 -14.59 -10.06
C ASP A 67 -0.12 -13.61 -11.24
N LYS A 68 0.15 -12.32 -10.98
CA LYS A 68 0.27 -11.25 -11.97
C LYS A 68 1.68 -11.08 -12.54
N GLY A 69 2.69 -11.75 -11.97
CA GLY A 69 4.09 -11.72 -12.40
C GLY A 69 4.45 -12.86 -13.34
#